data_AF-A0AAN6MBW5-F1
#
_entry.id   AF-A0AAN6MBW5-F1
#
_cell.length_a   1.000
_cell.length_b   1.000
_cell.length_c   1.000
_cell.angle_alpha   90.00
_cell.angle_beta   90.00
_cell.angle_gamma   90.00
#
_symmetry.space_group_name_H-M   'P 1'
#
loop_
_entity.id
_entity.type
_entity.pdbx_description
1 polymer ?
#
loop_
_entity_poly.entity_id
_entity_poly.type
_entity_poly.pdbx_seq_one_letter_code
_entity_poly.pdbx_strand_id
1 'polypeptide(L)'
;MGSSQSVTSSASSIQERPEWTESPAARPVTPCCREEPKVRVSFGAAAGTFVQGFPSKGGVYMLSCSAMELEFLGLDLFETALPSADPAEEDSLCARMRLLGPEWWPSLEAYKHAWGQEFQNRGRGCMQQHQEERVRFFAVASQGGVWVLEAGEEECSSRQLGRINNARDMEEKCRQIEKFGGTFYPAPGDCPLLDFKSPFPERAMVHVLLADGDASNREVTRSLMAELGFSSIAVVMDGKEALSLLLAAAEDKTQRKPDILVANTELPIIDAFECARLLRTDFNYSQHYSHIPIVLMPHRTLLGDNNLGEKSAMMSGFVPRPIQKEQLERTLVQYTLKGPRRFLLSGPSVEDARRDARVIRLER
;
A
#
# COMPACT_ATOMS: atom_id res chain seq x y z
N MET A 1 -87.05 16.16 20.72
CA MET A 1 -85.97 16.93 21.37
C MET A 1 -85.40 16.08 22.49
N GLY A 2 -84.08 16.05 22.67
CA GLY A 2 -83.41 15.32 23.76
C GLY A 2 -83.01 13.88 23.43
N SER A 3 -81.70 13.64 23.36
CA SER A 3 -80.89 12.62 24.07
C SER A 3 -81.45 11.20 24.35
N SER A 4 -80.69 10.10 24.34
CA SER A 4 -79.28 9.79 23.99
C SER A 4 -78.98 8.30 24.32
N GLN A 5 -77.83 7.75 23.87
CA GLN A 5 -77.17 6.50 24.35
C GLN A 5 -77.82 5.13 23.97
N SER A 6 -77.11 3.99 23.83
CA SER A 6 -75.67 3.74 23.53
C SER A 6 -75.36 2.23 23.26
N VAL A 7 -74.74 1.93 22.10
CA VAL A 7 -73.60 0.98 21.83
C VAL A 7 -73.65 -0.54 22.20
N THR A 8 -72.91 -1.35 21.41
CA THR A 8 -72.50 -2.79 21.54
C THR A 8 -73.55 -3.83 21.09
N SER A 9 -73.27 -4.98 20.44
CA SER A 9 -72.06 -5.74 19.99
C SER A 9 -72.52 -6.90 19.05
N SER A 10 -71.77 -7.67 18.24
CA SER A 10 -70.35 -7.71 17.75
C SER A 10 -70.20 -8.87 16.71
N ALA A 11 -69.11 -8.89 15.90
CA ALA A 11 -68.63 -9.99 15.02
C ALA A 11 -69.51 -10.40 13.80
N SER A 12 -69.07 -11.08 12.73
CA SER A 12 -67.80 -11.29 12.01
C SER A 12 -67.95 -12.56 11.12
N SER A 13 -68.02 -12.43 9.77
CA SER A 13 -67.64 -13.45 8.75
C SER A 13 -68.09 -12.99 7.35
N ILE A 14 -67.20 -12.58 6.46
CA ILE A 14 -66.64 -13.41 5.35
C ILE A 14 -67.73 -13.96 4.41
N GLN A 15 -67.82 -13.47 3.15
CA GLN A 15 -67.28 -14.15 1.96
C GLN A 15 -67.52 -13.33 0.67
N GLU A 16 -66.48 -13.08 -0.14
CA GLU A 16 -66.54 -13.11 -1.61
C GLU A 16 -65.11 -13.09 -2.20
N ARG A 17 -64.90 -13.81 -3.32
CA ARG A 17 -63.62 -13.83 -4.07
C ARG A 17 -63.66 -12.76 -5.17
N PRO A 18 -62.49 -12.34 -5.67
CA PRO A 18 -62.29 -12.58 -7.11
C PRO A 18 -60.89 -13.05 -7.53
N GLU A 19 -60.93 -13.79 -8.64
CA GLU A 19 -60.01 -13.87 -9.79
C GLU A 19 -58.48 -13.83 -9.64
N TRP A 20 -57.87 -14.83 -10.28
CA TRP A 20 -56.46 -14.91 -10.61
C TRP A 20 -56.11 -13.87 -11.68
N THR A 21 -55.19 -12.97 -11.36
CA THR A 21 -54.46 -12.16 -12.35
C THR A 21 -52.96 -12.43 -12.23
N GLU A 22 -52.27 -12.39 -13.36
CA GLU A 22 -50.93 -12.95 -13.53
C GLU A 22 -49.86 -12.20 -12.71
N SER A 23 -48.89 -12.93 -12.16
CA SER A 23 -47.76 -12.33 -11.45
C SER A 23 -46.86 -11.57 -12.43
N PRO A 24 -46.61 -10.26 -12.23
CA PRO A 24 -45.57 -9.56 -12.98
C PRO A 24 -44.20 -10.16 -12.62
N ALA A 25 -43.39 -10.42 -13.64
CA ALA A 25 -42.13 -11.14 -13.52
C ALA A 25 -41.22 -10.58 -12.42
N ALA A 26 -40.55 -11.49 -11.70
CA ALA A 26 -39.59 -11.15 -10.68
C ALA A 26 -38.54 -10.18 -11.24
N ARG A 27 -38.48 -8.96 -10.69
CA ARG A 27 -37.39 -8.02 -11.00
C ARG A 27 -36.07 -8.72 -10.66
N PRO A 28 -35.04 -8.62 -11.51
CA PRO A 28 -33.74 -9.17 -11.18
C PRO A 28 -33.28 -8.51 -9.88
N VAL A 29 -33.00 -9.33 -8.87
CA VAL A 29 -32.34 -8.85 -7.64
C VAL A 29 -30.89 -8.57 -8.02
N THR A 30 -30.64 -7.36 -8.53
CA THR A 30 -29.29 -6.85 -8.62
C THR A 30 -28.71 -6.92 -7.21
N PRO A 31 -27.55 -7.56 -7.00
CA PRO A 31 -26.87 -7.45 -5.73
C PRO A 31 -26.41 -6.00 -5.61
N CYS A 32 -27.21 -5.18 -4.91
CA CYS A 32 -26.78 -3.89 -4.43
C CYS A 32 -25.68 -4.14 -3.39
N CYS A 33 -24.46 -4.32 -3.86
CA CYS A 33 -23.26 -4.05 -3.09
C CYS A 33 -23.37 -2.58 -2.66
N ARG A 34 -23.93 -2.36 -1.47
CA ARG A 34 -23.84 -1.09 -0.78
C ARG A 34 -22.38 -0.95 -0.38
N GLU A 35 -21.59 -0.32 -1.24
CA GLU A 35 -20.32 0.25 -0.81
C GLU A 35 -20.63 1.14 0.39
N GLU A 36 -20.01 0.84 1.54
CA GLU A 36 -20.17 1.68 2.72
C GLU A 36 -19.69 3.10 2.38
N PRO A 37 -20.39 4.15 2.84
CA PRO A 37 -19.99 5.52 2.56
C PRO A 37 -18.57 5.74 3.09
N LYS A 38 -17.64 6.08 2.19
CA LYS A 38 -16.28 6.47 2.56
C LYS A 38 -16.37 7.71 3.45
N VAL A 39 -15.73 7.66 4.61
CA VAL A 39 -15.68 8.77 5.56
C VAL A 39 -14.25 9.31 5.55
N ARG A 40 -14.08 10.62 5.32
CA ARG A 40 -12.78 11.28 5.39
C ARG A 40 -12.40 11.56 6.84
N VAL A 41 -13.27 12.18 7.63
CA VAL A 41 -12.98 12.60 9.01
C VAL A 41 -13.95 11.90 9.96
N SER A 42 -13.40 11.19 10.94
CA SER A 42 -14.16 10.41 11.93
C SER A 42 -13.56 10.55 13.33
N PHE A 43 -14.42 10.64 14.34
CA PHE A 43 -14.04 10.87 15.73
C PHE A 43 -14.25 9.59 16.57
N GLY A 44 -13.29 9.30 17.45
CA GLY A 44 -13.33 8.12 18.32
C GLY A 44 -13.73 8.44 19.76
N ALA A 45 -13.62 7.44 20.65
CA ALA A 45 -13.81 7.62 22.09
C ALA A 45 -12.58 8.20 22.81
N ALA A 46 -11.41 8.21 22.14
CA ALA A 46 -10.17 8.82 22.63
C ALA A 46 -9.99 10.22 22.05
N ALA A 47 -9.12 11.03 22.66
CA ALA A 47 -8.76 12.34 22.13
C ALA A 47 -8.00 12.21 20.80
N GLY A 48 -8.31 13.09 19.85
CA GLY A 48 -7.80 13.04 18.47
C GLY A 48 -8.84 12.52 17.48
N THR A 49 -8.44 12.50 16.21
CA THR A 49 -9.36 12.30 15.08
C THR A 49 -8.72 11.39 14.04
N PHE A 50 -9.49 10.51 13.40
CA PHE A 50 -9.03 9.65 12.32
C PHE A 50 -9.37 10.26 10.97
N VAL A 51 -8.34 10.51 10.16
CA VAL A 51 -8.44 11.05 8.81
C VAL A 51 -8.07 9.99 7.77
N GLN A 52 -8.92 9.83 6.76
CA GLN A 52 -8.73 8.95 5.61
C GLN A 52 -8.51 9.80 4.35
N GLY A 53 -7.35 9.62 3.70
CA GLY A 53 -7.02 10.25 2.42
C GLY A 53 -7.13 9.24 1.28
N PHE A 54 -7.81 9.60 0.18
CA PHE A 54 -8.11 8.70 -0.93
C PHE A 54 -7.36 9.13 -2.20
N PRO A 55 -6.05 8.86 -2.33
CA PRO A 55 -5.27 9.32 -3.48
C PRO A 55 -5.84 8.73 -4.78
N SER A 56 -5.83 9.53 -5.85
CA SER A 56 -6.30 9.13 -7.19
C SER A 56 -5.58 7.89 -7.73
N LYS A 57 -4.33 7.69 -7.27
CA LYS A 57 -3.41 6.60 -7.61
C LYS A 57 -3.74 5.28 -6.90
N GLY A 58 -4.75 5.25 -6.02
CA GLY A 58 -5.25 4.06 -5.32
C GLY A 58 -4.67 3.85 -3.92
N GLY A 59 -5.37 3.03 -3.13
CA GLY A 59 -5.10 2.84 -1.69
C GLY A 59 -5.86 3.83 -0.80
N VAL A 60 -5.51 3.85 0.48
CA VAL A 60 -6.01 4.81 1.47
C VAL A 60 -4.90 5.16 2.46
N TYR A 61 -4.70 6.45 2.72
CA TYR A 61 -3.86 6.92 3.82
C TYR A 61 -4.70 7.01 5.10
N MET A 62 -4.25 6.36 6.15
CA MET A 62 -4.83 6.37 7.49
C MET A 62 -3.94 7.23 8.40
N LEU A 63 -4.52 8.24 9.04
CA LEU A 63 -3.79 9.14 9.93
C LEU A 63 -4.59 9.39 11.21
N SER A 64 -3.93 9.25 12.36
CA SER A 64 -4.45 9.77 13.63
C SER A 64 -3.90 11.18 13.83
N CYS A 65 -4.79 12.16 13.90
CA CYS A 65 -4.48 13.58 14.00
C CYS A 65 -4.81 14.12 15.39
N SER A 66 -3.95 14.99 15.91
CA SER A 66 -4.34 15.99 16.91
C SER A 66 -5.18 17.10 16.27
N ALA A 67 -5.82 17.94 17.10
CA ALA A 67 -6.62 19.07 16.61
C ALA A 67 -5.81 20.03 15.72
N MET A 68 -4.56 20.34 16.09
CA MET A 68 -3.70 21.23 15.29
C MET A 68 -3.24 20.60 13.96
N GLU A 69 -3.25 19.26 13.84
CA GLU A 69 -2.99 18.57 12.57
C GLU A 69 -4.20 18.62 11.63
N LEU A 70 -5.44 18.59 12.14
CA LEU A 70 -6.63 18.84 11.32
C LEU A 70 -6.61 20.26 10.73
N GLU A 71 -6.26 21.26 11.54
CA GLU A 71 -6.15 22.65 11.11
C GLU A 71 -5.06 22.80 10.01
N PHE A 72 -3.90 22.17 10.18
CA PHE A 72 -2.86 22.10 9.14
C PHE A 72 -3.35 21.41 7.84
N LEU A 73 -4.19 20.38 7.96
CA LEU A 73 -4.80 19.73 6.80
C LEU A 73 -5.90 20.56 6.13
N GLY A 74 -6.38 21.64 6.76
CA GLY A 74 -7.51 22.45 6.30
C GLY A 74 -8.86 21.73 6.50
N LEU A 75 -8.97 20.93 7.55
CA LEU A 75 -10.16 20.16 7.91
C LEU A 75 -10.81 20.75 9.17
N ASP A 76 -12.14 20.62 9.29
CA ASP A 76 -12.87 21.10 10.45
C ASP A 76 -12.52 20.29 11.72
N LEU A 77 -12.53 20.96 12.87
CA LEU A 77 -12.16 20.39 14.16
C LEU A 77 -13.27 19.57 14.84
N PHE A 78 -14.52 19.78 14.44
CA PHE A 78 -15.71 19.28 15.12
C PHE A 78 -16.67 18.53 14.18
N GLU A 79 -16.66 18.86 12.89
CA GLU A 79 -17.52 18.24 11.88
C GLU A 79 -16.89 17.04 11.18
N THR A 80 -17.70 16.01 10.92
CA THR A 80 -17.29 14.89 10.05
C THR A 80 -17.28 15.32 8.59
N ALA A 81 -16.35 14.78 7.81
CA ALA A 81 -16.23 15.07 6.38
C ALA A 81 -16.32 13.79 5.55
N LEU A 82 -16.88 13.92 4.34
CA LEU A 82 -16.79 12.92 3.28
C LEU A 82 -15.60 13.24 2.36
N PRO A 83 -15.14 12.30 1.52
CA PRO A 83 -14.20 12.59 0.44
C PRO A 83 -14.77 13.61 -0.54
N SER A 84 -13.90 14.39 -1.16
CA SER A 84 -14.26 15.20 -2.32
C SER A 84 -14.57 14.29 -3.52
N ALA A 85 -15.40 14.81 -4.42
CA ALA A 85 -15.62 14.20 -5.72
C ALA A 85 -14.47 14.51 -6.71
N ASP A 86 -13.62 15.50 -6.43
CA ASP A 86 -12.46 15.86 -7.25
C ASP A 86 -11.19 15.08 -6.81
N PRO A 87 -10.63 14.20 -7.67
CA PRO A 87 -9.38 13.51 -7.38
C PRO A 87 -8.18 14.43 -7.15
N ALA A 88 -8.17 15.66 -7.70
CA ALA A 88 -7.08 16.62 -7.50
C ALA A 88 -7.08 17.21 -6.08
N GLU A 89 -8.26 17.45 -5.51
CA GLU A 89 -8.40 17.86 -4.10
C GLU A 89 -8.01 16.72 -3.16
N GLU A 90 -8.39 15.47 -3.48
CA GLU A 90 -7.95 14.28 -2.74
C GLU A 90 -6.43 14.13 -2.74
N ASP A 91 -5.79 14.19 -3.90
CA ASP A 91 -4.33 14.08 -4.01
C ASP A 91 -3.63 15.22 -3.27
N SER A 92 -4.17 16.44 -3.31
CA SER A 92 -3.65 17.60 -2.60
C SER A 92 -3.77 17.45 -1.08
N LEU A 93 -4.88 16.89 -0.57
CA LEU A 93 -5.00 16.53 0.85
C LEU A 93 -4.02 15.41 1.21
N CYS A 94 -3.91 14.35 0.40
CA CYS A 94 -2.99 13.24 0.62
C CYS A 94 -1.53 13.71 0.65
N ALA A 95 -1.16 14.67 -0.20
CA ALA A 95 0.17 15.28 -0.18
C ALA A 95 0.45 16.02 1.13
N ARG A 96 -0.53 16.74 1.70
CA ARG A 96 -0.40 17.33 3.05
C ARG A 96 -0.36 16.27 4.15
N MET A 97 -1.24 15.26 4.09
CA MET A 97 -1.23 14.14 5.05
C MET A 97 0.12 13.46 5.09
N ARG A 98 0.77 13.21 3.95
CA ARG A 98 2.10 12.56 3.87
C ARG A 98 3.20 13.29 4.64
N LEU A 99 3.09 14.60 4.88
CA LEU A 99 4.04 15.33 5.74
C LEU A 99 3.90 15.01 7.23
N LEU A 100 2.80 14.37 7.63
CA LEU A 100 2.48 13.95 9.00
C LEU A 100 2.75 12.45 9.25
N GLY A 101 3.38 11.75 8.29
CA GLY A 101 3.69 10.32 8.37
C GLY A 101 2.47 9.39 8.54
N PRO A 102 1.49 9.45 7.62
CA PRO A 102 0.31 8.59 7.65
C PRO A 102 0.69 7.18 7.24
N GLU A 103 -0.07 6.19 7.70
CA GLU A 103 0.10 4.81 7.27
C GLU A 103 -0.72 4.58 5.99
N TRP A 104 -0.11 4.02 4.95
CA TRP A 104 -0.83 3.68 3.71
C TRP A 104 -1.31 2.22 3.74
N TRP A 105 -2.53 2.01 3.26
CA TRP A 105 -3.16 0.68 3.15
C TRP A 105 -3.71 0.46 1.72
N PRO A 106 -3.67 -0.79 1.18
CA PRO A 106 -4.21 -1.09 -0.15
C PRO A 106 -5.70 -0.79 -0.32
N SER A 107 -6.47 -0.94 0.76
CA SER A 107 -7.89 -0.65 0.80
C SER A 107 -8.35 -0.52 2.23
N LEU A 108 -9.53 0.10 2.42
CA LEU A 108 -10.16 0.17 3.73
C LEU A 108 -10.50 -1.22 4.30
N GLU A 109 -10.74 -2.22 3.44
CA GLU A 109 -10.92 -3.62 3.86
C GLU A 109 -9.62 -4.23 4.39
N ALA A 110 -8.47 -3.96 3.78
CA ALA A 110 -7.18 -4.44 4.24
C ALA A 110 -6.85 -3.90 5.64
N TYR A 111 -7.09 -2.59 5.86
CA TYR A 111 -7.00 -1.96 7.19
C TYR A 111 -7.95 -2.62 8.19
N LYS A 112 -9.26 -2.70 7.88
CA LYS A 112 -10.27 -3.33 8.76
C LYS A 112 -9.92 -4.76 9.13
N HIS A 113 -9.37 -5.54 8.21
CA HIS A 113 -8.98 -6.92 8.43
C HIS A 113 -7.76 -7.04 9.36
N ALA A 114 -6.71 -6.23 9.16
CA ALA A 114 -5.55 -6.20 10.06
C ALA A 114 -5.95 -5.78 11.48
N TRP A 115 -6.65 -4.64 11.60
CA TRP A 115 -7.09 -4.08 12.88
C TRP A 115 -8.08 -5.01 13.62
N GLY A 116 -8.96 -5.69 12.86
CA GLY A 116 -9.87 -6.69 13.41
C GLY A 116 -9.16 -7.92 13.99
N GLN A 117 -8.03 -8.34 13.42
CA GLN A 117 -7.20 -9.41 13.99
C GLN A 117 -6.44 -8.92 15.24
N GLU A 118 -5.90 -7.71 15.22
CA GLU A 118 -5.24 -7.10 16.40
C GLU A 118 -6.17 -6.99 17.59
N PHE A 119 -7.42 -6.54 17.40
CA PHE A 119 -8.42 -6.48 18.47
C PHE A 119 -8.70 -7.86 19.08
N GLN A 120 -8.82 -8.91 18.25
CA GLN A 120 -9.01 -10.27 18.74
C GLN A 120 -7.77 -10.84 19.45
N ASN A 121 -6.57 -10.39 19.08
CA ASN A 121 -5.31 -10.85 19.67
C ASN A 121 -4.99 -10.13 20.99
N ARG A 122 -5.19 -8.80 21.05
CA ARG A 122 -5.13 -8.01 22.30
C ARG A 122 -6.18 -8.51 23.30
N GLY A 123 -7.38 -8.89 22.84
CA GLY A 123 -8.41 -9.53 23.67
C GLY A 123 -8.14 -10.98 24.12
N ARG A 124 -7.15 -11.68 23.54
CA ARG A 124 -6.76 -13.05 23.90
C ARG A 124 -5.46 -13.17 24.69
N GLY A 125 -4.79 -12.05 25.02
CA GLY A 125 -3.56 -12.06 25.82
C GLY A 125 -2.37 -12.76 25.15
N CYS A 126 -2.40 -12.94 23.82
CA CYS A 126 -1.31 -13.55 23.08
C CYS A 126 -0.15 -12.57 22.92
N MET A 127 0.85 -12.66 23.80
CA MET A 127 2.17 -12.05 23.58
C MET A 127 2.92 -12.80 22.46
N GLN A 128 2.55 -12.56 21.20
CA GLN A 128 3.35 -12.98 20.05
C GLN A 128 4.13 -11.78 19.52
N GLN A 129 5.44 -11.78 19.80
CA GLN A 129 6.48 -10.93 19.22
C GLN A 129 5.97 -9.61 18.63
N HIS A 130 5.66 -8.64 19.48
CA HIS A 130 5.52 -7.25 19.03
C HIS A 130 6.84 -6.87 18.35
N GLN A 131 6.79 -6.54 17.05
CA GLN A 131 7.72 -5.58 16.51
C GLN A 131 7.59 -4.33 17.40
N GLU A 132 8.70 -3.72 17.80
CA GLU A 132 8.67 -2.54 18.67
C GLU A 132 7.76 -1.47 18.05
N GLU A 133 6.58 -1.23 18.64
CA GLU A 133 5.63 -0.20 18.20
C GLU A 133 6.32 1.16 18.43
N ARG A 134 7.00 1.65 17.39
CA ARG A 134 7.72 2.93 17.40
C ARG A 134 6.75 4.07 17.12
N VAL A 135 6.61 4.94 18.12
CA VAL A 135 5.79 6.14 18.05
C VAL A 135 6.58 7.21 17.29
N ARG A 136 5.91 7.87 16.34
CA ARG A 136 6.51 8.92 15.51
C ARG A 136 5.76 10.24 15.72
N PHE A 137 6.52 11.31 15.89
CA PHE A 137 6.02 12.68 15.97
C PHE A 137 6.55 13.46 14.77
N PHE A 138 5.64 14.09 14.03
CA PHE A 138 5.94 14.92 12.87
C PHE A 138 5.42 16.35 13.09
N ALA A 139 6.15 17.34 12.59
CA ALA A 139 5.67 18.73 12.49
C ALA A 139 6.31 19.43 11.30
N VAL A 140 5.51 20.19 10.55
CA VAL A 140 5.95 20.94 9.37
C VAL A 140 6.28 22.38 9.79
N ALA A 141 7.49 22.83 9.47
CA ALA A 141 7.89 24.20 9.77
C ALA A 141 7.34 25.18 8.72
N SER A 142 6.89 26.37 9.15
CA SER A 142 6.35 27.42 8.29
C SER A 142 7.34 27.93 7.22
N GLN A 143 8.63 27.88 7.54
CA GLN A 143 9.75 28.19 6.63
C GLN A 143 10.08 27.06 5.64
N GLY A 144 9.34 25.94 5.69
CA GLY A 144 9.62 24.71 4.95
C GLY A 144 10.50 23.73 5.74
N GLY A 145 10.45 22.47 5.32
CA GLY A 145 11.08 21.35 6.03
C GLY A 145 10.18 20.73 7.10
N VAL A 146 10.66 19.66 7.73
CA VAL A 146 9.89 18.84 8.68
C VAL A 146 10.76 18.40 9.85
N TRP A 147 10.22 18.51 11.05
CA TRP A 147 10.79 17.99 12.28
C TRP A 147 10.22 16.61 12.58
N VAL A 148 11.09 15.66 12.91
CA VAL A 148 10.69 14.27 13.18
C VAL A 148 11.38 13.71 14.42
N LEU A 149 10.61 13.06 15.29
CA LEU A 149 11.12 12.26 16.41
C LEU A 149 10.47 10.88 16.37
N GLU A 150 11.28 9.82 16.38
CA GLU A 150 10.84 8.44 16.53
C GLU A 150 11.39 7.88 17.85
N ALA A 151 10.54 7.23 18.64
CA ALA A 151 10.86 6.67 19.95
C ALA A 151 10.05 5.39 20.22
N GLY A 152 10.56 4.48 21.04
CA GLY A 152 9.78 3.32 21.49
C GLY A 152 8.65 3.71 22.46
N GLU A 153 7.63 2.86 22.63
CA GLU A 153 6.51 3.14 23.55
C GLU A 153 6.95 3.36 25.02
N GLU A 154 7.90 2.57 25.52
CA GLU A 154 8.50 2.74 26.85
C GLU A 154 9.28 4.06 26.97
N GLU A 155 9.98 4.45 25.91
CA GLU A 155 10.68 5.73 25.83
C GLU A 155 9.69 6.90 25.82
N CYS A 156 8.61 6.82 25.05
CA CYS A 156 7.52 7.79 25.04
C CYS A 156 6.89 7.98 26.42
N SER A 157 6.71 6.88 27.15
CA SER A 157 6.16 6.87 28.51
C SER A 157 7.12 7.50 29.52
N SER A 158 8.37 7.04 29.56
CA SER A 158 9.40 7.51 30.50
C SER A 158 9.82 8.97 30.27
N ARG A 159 9.98 9.39 29.01
CA ARG A 159 10.30 10.78 28.61
C ARG A 159 9.06 11.68 28.51
N GLN A 160 7.86 11.13 28.70
CA GLN A 160 6.56 11.81 28.63
C GLN A 160 6.37 12.55 27.30
N LEU A 161 6.68 11.91 26.18
CA LEU A 161 6.69 12.53 24.84
C LEU A 161 5.29 12.90 24.34
N GLY A 162 4.22 12.29 24.86
CA GLY A 162 2.83 12.63 24.53
C GLY A 162 2.48 14.12 24.67
N ARG A 163 3.22 14.88 25.50
CA ARG A 163 3.07 16.34 25.61
C ARG A 163 3.39 17.13 24.33
N ILE A 164 4.06 16.52 23.35
CA ILE A 164 4.26 17.10 22.01
C ILE A 164 2.90 17.37 21.35
N ASN A 165 1.92 16.48 21.56
CA ASN A 165 0.57 16.60 20.99
C ASN A 165 -0.33 17.64 21.70
N ASN A 166 0.17 18.28 22.75
CA ASN A 166 -0.49 19.42 23.42
C ASN A 166 -0.13 20.78 22.79
N ALA A 167 0.72 20.80 21.76
CA ALA A 167 1.07 22.01 21.03
C ALA A 167 -0.19 22.63 20.40
N ARG A 168 -0.31 23.97 20.45
CA ARG A 168 -1.45 24.69 19.86
C ARG A 168 -1.34 24.84 18.36
N ASP A 169 -0.11 24.91 17.84
CA ASP A 169 0.18 25.14 16.43
C ASP A 169 1.40 24.31 15.97
N MET A 170 1.64 24.28 14.66
CA MET A 170 2.75 23.55 14.04
C MET A 170 4.14 24.03 14.51
N GLU A 171 4.30 25.32 14.79
CA GLU A 171 5.56 25.91 15.21
C GLU A 171 5.88 25.56 16.68
N GLU A 172 4.87 25.51 17.54
CA GLU A 172 4.98 24.98 18.91
C GLU A 172 5.30 23.48 18.87
N LYS A 173 4.69 22.71 17.97
CA LYS A 173 5.00 21.28 17.79
C LYS A 173 6.44 21.06 17.32
N CYS A 174 6.92 21.86 16.35
CA CYS A 174 8.32 21.85 15.90
C CYS A 174 9.28 22.10 17.08
N ARG A 175 9.04 23.16 17.87
CA ARG A 175 9.85 23.48 19.06
C ARG A 175 9.83 22.37 20.13
N GLN A 176 8.71 21.67 20.33
CA GLN A 176 8.68 20.52 21.25
C GLN A 176 9.47 19.34 20.68
N ILE A 177 9.33 19.02 19.39
CA ILE A 177 10.09 17.92 18.75
C ILE A 177 11.60 18.19 18.83
N GLU A 178 12.05 19.41 18.49
CA GLU A 178 13.43 19.86 18.65
C GLU A 178 13.92 19.69 20.11
N LYS A 179 13.15 20.19 21.08
CA LYS A 179 13.46 20.09 22.51
C LYS A 179 13.58 18.64 23.01
N PHE A 180 12.90 17.69 22.37
CA PHE A 180 13.00 16.27 22.69
C PHE A 180 13.98 15.50 21.77
N GLY A 181 14.89 16.21 21.08
CA GLY A 181 15.97 15.61 20.31
C GLY A 181 15.50 15.03 18.96
N GLY A 182 14.40 15.54 18.42
CA GLY A 182 14.02 15.26 17.04
C GLY A 182 15.04 15.80 16.04
N THR A 183 14.94 15.32 14.80
CA THR A 183 15.80 15.72 13.68
C THR A 183 15.02 16.59 12.70
N PHE A 184 15.63 17.69 12.24
CA PHE A 184 15.07 18.53 11.19
C PHE A 184 15.56 18.07 9.80
N TYR A 185 14.63 17.94 8.87
CA TYR A 185 14.88 17.64 7.47
C TYR A 185 14.47 18.84 6.61
N PRO A 186 15.42 19.63 6.06
CA PRO A 186 15.11 20.80 5.23
C PRO A 186 14.27 20.48 3.98
N ALA A 187 14.48 19.29 3.40
CA ALA A 187 13.61 18.71 2.39
C ALA A 187 12.89 17.49 3.00
N PRO A 188 11.54 17.48 3.08
CA PRO A 188 10.81 16.35 3.67
C PRO A 188 11.11 14.99 3.01
N GLY A 189 11.40 14.97 1.70
CA GLY A 189 11.77 13.76 0.96
C GLY A 189 13.08 13.08 1.37
N ASP A 190 13.95 13.79 2.10
CA ASP A 190 15.19 13.22 2.66
C ASP A 190 14.92 12.45 3.97
N CYS A 191 13.78 12.69 4.62
CA CYS A 191 13.41 11.99 5.84
C CYS A 191 13.14 10.50 5.54
N PRO A 192 13.83 9.55 6.20
CA PRO A 192 13.61 8.12 6.00
C PRO A 192 12.31 7.61 6.65
N LEU A 193 11.71 8.40 7.54
CA LEU A 193 10.50 8.05 8.30
C LEU A 193 9.20 8.55 7.66
N LEU A 194 9.30 9.43 6.66
CA LEU A 194 8.17 9.88 5.86
C LEU A 194 8.19 9.11 4.55
N ASP A 195 7.10 8.42 4.21
CA ASP A 195 7.02 7.63 2.99
C ASP A 195 6.80 8.51 1.75
N PHE A 196 7.88 9.19 1.35
CA PHE A 196 8.00 9.86 0.07
C PHE A 196 8.55 8.94 -1.04
N LYS A 197 8.99 7.72 -0.71
CA LYS A 197 9.80 6.88 -1.60
C LYS A 197 9.04 5.70 -2.23
N SER A 198 7.89 5.29 -1.69
CA SER A 198 6.96 4.42 -2.40
C SER A 198 5.51 4.70 -2.01
N PRO A 199 4.60 5.11 -2.92
CA PRO A 199 3.16 5.10 -2.63
C PRO A 199 2.58 3.67 -2.52
N PHE A 200 3.43 2.64 -2.41
CA PHE A 200 3.08 1.23 -2.34
C PHE A 200 4.05 0.48 -1.38
N PRO A 201 3.79 0.46 -0.06
CA PRO A 201 4.63 -0.22 0.94
C PRO A 201 4.86 -1.71 0.64
N GLU A 202 3.89 -2.42 0.05
CA GLU A 202 4.08 -3.82 -0.35
C GLU A 202 5.17 -3.99 -1.40
N ARG A 203 5.35 -3.02 -2.32
CA ARG A 203 6.41 -3.09 -3.33
C ARG A 203 7.79 -2.94 -2.69
N ALA A 204 7.90 -2.10 -1.66
CA ALA A 204 9.13 -1.97 -0.88
C ALA A 204 9.43 -3.26 -0.10
N MET A 205 8.39 -3.98 0.33
CA MET A 205 8.54 -5.30 0.94
C MET A 205 8.90 -6.41 -0.05
N VAL A 206 8.69 -6.29 -1.36
CA VAL A 206 9.02 -7.36 -2.33
C VAL A 206 10.53 -7.43 -2.55
N HIS A 207 11.13 -8.59 -2.26
CA HIS A 207 12.55 -8.83 -2.54
C HIS A 207 12.76 -9.34 -3.96
N VAL A 208 13.36 -8.52 -4.82
CA VAL A 208 13.66 -8.84 -6.22
C VAL A 208 15.10 -9.34 -6.34
N LEU A 209 15.31 -10.49 -6.97
CA LEU A 209 16.63 -10.90 -7.47
C LEU A 209 16.73 -10.53 -8.95
N LEU A 210 17.61 -9.60 -9.29
CA LEU A 210 17.86 -9.10 -10.65
C LEU A 210 19.18 -9.65 -11.20
N ALA A 211 19.10 -10.45 -12.27
CA ALA A 211 20.26 -11.01 -12.97
C ALA A 211 20.41 -10.39 -14.37
N ASP A 212 21.53 -9.72 -14.64
CA ASP A 212 21.90 -9.30 -16.01
C ASP A 212 23.43 -9.20 -16.14
N GLY A 213 23.99 -9.73 -17.24
CA GLY A 213 25.43 -9.69 -17.53
C GLY A 213 25.97 -8.29 -17.80
N ASP A 214 25.16 -7.40 -18.39
CA ASP A 214 25.61 -6.05 -18.74
C ASP A 214 25.37 -5.05 -17.60
N ALA A 215 26.42 -4.30 -17.25
CA ALA A 215 26.39 -3.35 -16.14
C ALA A 215 25.43 -2.17 -16.38
N SER A 216 25.28 -1.73 -17.63
CA SER A 216 24.39 -0.63 -17.99
C SER A 216 22.93 -1.08 -17.89
N ASN A 217 22.61 -2.28 -18.42
CA ASN A 217 21.29 -2.88 -18.33
C ASN A 217 20.90 -3.18 -16.87
N ARG A 218 21.82 -3.68 -16.04
CA ARG A 218 21.61 -3.84 -14.59
C ARG A 218 21.19 -2.52 -13.96
N GLU A 219 21.95 -1.46 -14.19
CA GLU A 219 21.70 -0.17 -13.53
C GLU A 219 20.41 0.51 -14.02
N VAL A 220 20.11 0.46 -15.32
CA VAL A 220 18.84 0.94 -15.88
C VAL A 220 17.65 0.17 -15.29
N THR A 221 17.74 -1.16 -15.25
CA THR A 221 16.65 -2.00 -14.73
C THR A 221 16.45 -1.78 -13.23
N ARG A 222 17.53 -1.75 -12.45
CA ARG A 222 17.53 -1.46 -11.00
C ARG A 222 16.94 -0.08 -10.71
N SER A 223 17.31 0.93 -11.49
CA SER A 223 16.78 2.30 -11.35
C SER A 223 15.27 2.34 -11.62
N LEU A 224 14.80 1.70 -12.69
CA LEU A 224 13.36 1.63 -13.01
C LEU A 224 12.57 0.86 -11.94
N MET A 225 13.12 -0.21 -11.38
CA MET A 225 12.47 -0.95 -10.28
C MET A 225 12.37 -0.11 -8.99
N ALA A 226 13.46 0.55 -8.61
CA ALA A 226 13.50 1.43 -7.44
C ALA A 226 12.55 2.62 -7.60
N GLU A 227 12.49 3.20 -8.81
CA GLU A 227 11.55 4.23 -9.21
C GLU A 227 10.10 3.73 -9.03
N LEU A 228 9.78 2.51 -9.45
CA LEU A 228 8.46 1.87 -9.29
C LEU A 228 8.10 1.44 -7.84
N GLY A 229 8.94 1.77 -6.84
CA GLY A 229 8.71 1.48 -5.42
C GLY A 229 9.28 0.15 -4.92
N PHE A 230 10.02 -0.60 -5.75
CA PHE A 230 10.69 -1.84 -5.35
C PHE A 230 12.09 -1.51 -4.80
N SER A 231 12.20 -1.33 -3.48
CA SER A 231 13.47 -0.92 -2.84
C SER A 231 14.40 -2.08 -2.49
N SER A 232 13.89 -3.30 -2.31
CA SER A 232 14.65 -4.48 -1.89
C SER A 232 15.16 -5.30 -3.10
N ILE A 233 16.17 -4.79 -3.80
CA ILE A 233 16.72 -5.43 -5.02
C ILE A 233 18.13 -6.00 -4.74
N ALA A 234 18.25 -7.33 -4.74
CA ALA A 234 19.54 -8.00 -4.89
C ALA A 234 19.91 -8.05 -6.38
N VAL A 235 21.19 -7.81 -6.70
CA VAL A 235 21.66 -7.70 -8.08
C VAL A 235 22.85 -8.64 -8.28
N VAL A 236 22.82 -9.42 -9.35
CA VAL A 236 23.85 -10.40 -9.73
C VAL A 236 24.21 -10.28 -11.20
N MET A 237 25.43 -10.67 -11.56
CA MET A 237 26.00 -10.50 -12.91
C MET A 237 25.87 -11.75 -13.78
N ASP A 238 25.67 -12.93 -13.19
CA ASP A 238 25.57 -14.17 -13.94
C ASP A 238 24.65 -15.21 -13.25
N GLY A 239 24.29 -16.26 -13.98
CA GLY A 239 23.38 -17.29 -13.46
C GLY A 239 23.98 -18.15 -12.36
N LYS A 240 25.31 -18.28 -12.29
CA LYS A 240 26.00 -19.02 -11.23
C LYS A 240 25.94 -18.23 -9.91
N GLU A 241 26.15 -16.92 -9.95
CA GLU A 241 25.98 -16.03 -8.81
C GLU A 241 24.52 -16.03 -8.32
N ALA A 242 23.55 -15.95 -9.24
CA ALA A 242 22.11 -16.06 -8.91
C ALA A 242 21.78 -17.35 -8.14
N LEU A 243 22.25 -18.50 -8.64
CA LEU A 243 22.03 -19.80 -8.00
C LEU A 243 22.78 -19.93 -6.67
N SER A 244 24.01 -19.40 -6.58
CA SER A 244 24.82 -19.43 -5.35
C SER A 244 24.16 -18.62 -4.22
N LEU A 245 23.62 -17.43 -4.54
CA LEU A 245 22.86 -16.60 -3.60
C LEU A 245 21.59 -17.32 -3.13
N LEU A 246 20.88 -17.98 -4.05
CA LEU A 246 19.69 -18.78 -3.71
C LEU A 246 20.03 -19.97 -2.80
N LEU A 247 21.15 -20.67 -2.99
CA LEU A 247 21.59 -21.71 -2.04
C LEU A 247 21.93 -21.13 -0.66
N ALA A 248 22.70 -20.05 -0.60
CA ALA A 248 23.03 -19.40 0.67
C ALA A 248 21.76 -18.96 1.45
N ALA A 249 20.79 -18.36 0.76
CA ALA A 249 19.50 -17.98 1.32
C ALA A 249 18.57 -19.18 1.60
N ALA A 250 18.88 -20.38 1.10
CA ALA A 250 18.16 -21.61 1.43
C ALA A 250 18.63 -22.20 2.76
N GLU A 251 19.95 -22.20 2.98
CA GLU A 251 20.63 -22.73 4.16
C GLU A 251 20.49 -21.79 5.37
N ASP A 252 20.70 -20.48 5.17
CA ASP A 252 20.62 -19.47 6.23
C ASP A 252 19.20 -18.91 6.37
N LYS A 253 18.52 -19.32 7.45
CA LYS A 253 17.16 -18.84 7.80
C LYS A 253 17.08 -17.36 8.17
N THR A 254 18.22 -16.70 8.41
CA THR A 254 18.27 -15.24 8.67
C THR A 254 18.29 -14.44 7.37
N GLN A 255 18.71 -15.04 6.26
CA GLN A 255 18.66 -14.40 4.94
C GLN A 255 17.25 -14.44 4.36
N ARG A 256 16.88 -13.32 3.74
CA ARG A 256 15.59 -13.21 3.08
C ARG A 256 15.64 -13.89 1.71
N LYS A 257 14.75 -14.87 1.51
CA LYS A 257 14.51 -15.48 0.20
C LYS A 257 13.87 -14.46 -0.75
N PRO A 258 14.25 -14.41 -2.03
CA PRO A 258 13.63 -13.51 -2.99
C PRO A 258 12.18 -13.92 -3.27
N ASP A 259 11.33 -12.93 -3.54
CA ASP A 259 9.92 -13.11 -3.89
C ASP A 259 9.74 -13.28 -5.41
N ILE A 260 10.73 -12.88 -6.21
CA ILE A 260 10.75 -12.98 -7.68
C ILE A 260 12.20 -12.98 -8.22
N LEU A 261 12.43 -13.76 -9.28
CA LEU A 261 13.65 -13.69 -10.10
C LEU A 261 13.32 -12.96 -11.41
N VAL A 262 14.05 -11.88 -11.69
CA VAL A 262 14.01 -11.15 -12.96
C VAL A 262 15.36 -11.28 -13.64
N ALA A 263 15.41 -11.97 -14.78
CA ALA A 263 16.66 -12.34 -15.43
C ALA A 263 16.69 -11.95 -16.91
N ASN A 264 17.80 -11.35 -17.36
CA ASN A 264 18.17 -11.31 -18.77
C ASN A 264 18.23 -12.75 -19.31
N THR A 265 17.72 -13.00 -20.52
CA THR A 265 17.84 -14.32 -21.18
C THR A 265 19.29 -14.76 -21.36
N GLU A 266 20.16 -13.82 -21.74
CA GLU A 266 21.57 -14.03 -22.02
C GLU A 266 22.39 -13.62 -20.79
N LEU A 267 22.72 -14.61 -19.96
CA LEU A 267 23.64 -14.45 -18.83
C LEU A 267 24.96 -15.18 -19.12
N PRO A 268 26.11 -14.67 -18.64
CA PRO A 268 27.36 -15.41 -18.62
C PRO A 268 27.24 -16.70 -17.78
N ILE A 269 28.14 -17.66 -18.02
CA ILE A 269 28.34 -18.91 -17.26
C ILE A 269 27.14 -19.89 -17.26
N ILE A 270 25.96 -19.46 -16.81
CA ILE A 270 24.70 -20.21 -16.81
C ILE A 270 23.63 -19.23 -17.30
N ASP A 271 22.95 -19.56 -18.40
CA ASP A 271 21.87 -18.72 -18.95
C ASP A 271 20.59 -18.80 -18.08
N ALA A 272 19.64 -17.89 -18.33
CA ALA A 272 18.43 -17.84 -17.50
C ALA A 272 17.43 -19.00 -17.74
N PHE A 273 17.51 -19.70 -18.88
CA PHE A 273 16.71 -20.91 -19.13
C PHE A 273 17.26 -22.08 -18.31
N GLU A 274 18.58 -22.25 -18.27
CA GLU A 274 19.23 -23.25 -17.45
C GLU A 274 19.07 -22.94 -15.95
N CYS A 275 19.14 -21.67 -15.55
CA CYS A 275 18.76 -21.25 -14.19
C CYS A 275 17.33 -21.68 -13.86
N ALA A 276 16.35 -21.37 -14.71
CA ALA A 276 14.96 -21.77 -14.46
C ALA A 276 14.80 -23.29 -14.43
N ARG A 277 15.48 -24.03 -15.31
CA ARG A 277 15.49 -25.50 -15.30
C ARG A 277 15.99 -26.05 -13.97
N LEU A 278 17.10 -25.53 -13.45
CA LEU A 278 17.65 -25.93 -12.15
C LEU A 278 16.69 -25.57 -11.01
N LEU A 279 16.13 -24.35 -10.99
CA LEU A 279 15.14 -23.92 -9.97
C LEU A 279 13.85 -24.74 -9.97
N ARG A 280 13.48 -25.40 -11.08
CA ARG A 280 12.31 -26.28 -11.15
C ARG A 280 12.61 -27.77 -10.97
N THR A 281 13.81 -28.24 -11.32
CA THR A 281 14.12 -29.69 -11.42
C THR A 281 15.19 -30.20 -10.45
N ASP A 282 16.14 -29.37 -10.01
CA ASP A 282 17.19 -29.80 -9.08
C ASP A 282 16.65 -29.73 -7.64
N PHE A 283 16.89 -30.79 -6.86
CA PHE A 283 16.35 -30.94 -5.50
C PHE A 283 16.83 -29.83 -4.54
N ASN A 284 18.06 -29.33 -4.71
CA ASN A 284 18.63 -28.30 -3.83
C ASN A 284 17.88 -26.96 -3.92
N TYR A 285 17.25 -26.70 -5.07
CA TYR A 285 16.53 -25.45 -5.33
C TYR A 285 15.01 -25.63 -5.34
N SER A 286 14.50 -26.66 -6.01
CA SER A 286 13.07 -26.85 -6.26
C SER A 286 12.24 -26.99 -4.97
N GLN A 287 12.80 -27.61 -3.92
CA GLN A 287 12.14 -27.71 -2.60
C GLN A 287 11.92 -26.34 -1.91
N HIS A 288 12.67 -25.31 -2.31
CA HIS A 288 12.58 -23.96 -1.73
C HIS A 288 11.99 -22.93 -2.70
N TYR A 289 12.20 -23.10 -4.00
CA TYR A 289 12.04 -22.02 -5.00
C TYR A 289 11.15 -22.40 -6.20
N SER A 290 10.59 -23.60 -6.24
CA SER A 290 9.66 -24.05 -7.31
C SER A 290 8.42 -23.16 -7.49
N HIS A 291 8.01 -22.42 -6.45
CA HIS A 291 6.86 -21.53 -6.46
C HIS A 291 7.18 -20.07 -6.83
N ILE A 292 8.46 -19.68 -6.81
CA ILE A 292 8.89 -18.30 -7.11
C ILE A 292 8.64 -17.99 -8.59
N PRO A 293 8.03 -16.84 -8.93
CA PRO A 293 7.91 -16.40 -10.32
C PRO A 293 9.28 -16.12 -10.95
N ILE A 294 9.45 -16.56 -12.19
CA ILE A 294 10.64 -16.27 -12.99
C ILE A 294 10.21 -15.42 -14.18
N VAL A 295 10.74 -14.21 -14.29
CA VAL A 295 10.44 -13.25 -15.35
C VAL A 295 11.68 -13.04 -16.20
N LEU A 296 11.56 -13.31 -17.50
CA LEU A 296 12.64 -13.09 -18.46
C LEU A 296 12.66 -11.66 -19.01
N MET A 297 13.84 -11.20 -19.40
CA MET A 297 14.04 -9.98 -20.16
C MET A 297 14.66 -10.27 -21.54
N PRO A 298 13.91 -10.84 -22.49
CA PRO A 298 14.41 -11.17 -23.83
C PRO A 298 14.62 -9.90 -24.68
N HIS A 299 15.49 -9.96 -25.68
CA HIS A 299 15.45 -8.96 -26.76
C HIS A 299 14.16 -9.10 -27.58
N ARG A 300 13.58 -7.98 -28.04
CA ARG A 300 12.37 -7.98 -28.90
C ARG A 300 12.46 -8.89 -30.12
N THR A 301 13.65 -9.11 -30.68
CA THR A 301 13.90 -10.02 -31.80
C THR A 301 13.62 -11.49 -31.49
N LEU A 302 13.60 -11.89 -30.21
CA LEU A 302 13.28 -13.25 -29.77
C LEU A 302 11.77 -13.46 -29.57
N LEU A 303 10.97 -12.39 -29.50
CA LEU A 303 9.51 -12.46 -29.38
C LEU A 303 8.89 -12.89 -30.72
N GLY A 304 8.82 -14.21 -30.94
CA GLY A 304 8.37 -14.82 -32.19
C GLY A 304 9.16 -16.07 -32.57
N ASP A 305 10.25 -16.38 -31.86
CA ASP A 305 10.93 -17.66 -31.99
C ASP A 305 10.09 -18.76 -31.30
N ASN A 306 9.69 -19.78 -32.08
CA ASN A 306 8.95 -20.94 -31.57
C ASN A 306 9.72 -21.67 -30.44
N ASN A 307 11.05 -21.67 -30.50
CA ASN A 307 11.89 -22.27 -29.45
C ASN A 307 11.80 -21.52 -28.11
N LEU A 308 11.50 -20.21 -28.14
CA LEU A 308 11.29 -19.44 -26.91
C LEU A 308 10.02 -19.90 -26.19
N GLY A 309 8.96 -20.28 -26.93
CA GLY A 309 7.72 -20.80 -26.36
C GLY A 309 7.94 -22.09 -25.56
N GLU A 310 8.66 -23.05 -26.13
CA GLU A 310 8.99 -24.32 -25.45
C GLU A 310 9.91 -24.10 -24.24
N LYS A 311 10.97 -23.29 -24.38
CA LYS A 311 11.89 -22.97 -23.30
C LYS A 311 11.25 -22.14 -22.17
N SER A 312 10.18 -21.39 -22.45
CA SER A 312 9.48 -20.56 -21.46
C SER A 312 8.47 -21.33 -20.62
N ALA A 313 8.23 -22.62 -20.86
CA ALA A 313 7.24 -23.41 -20.12
C ALA A 313 7.50 -23.51 -18.60
N MET A 314 8.74 -23.26 -18.15
CA MET A 314 9.15 -23.27 -16.73
C MET A 314 9.07 -21.87 -16.06
N MET A 315 8.70 -20.85 -16.83
CA MET A 315 8.77 -19.43 -16.46
C MET A 315 7.39 -18.81 -16.34
N SER A 316 7.33 -17.64 -15.71
CA SER A 316 6.07 -16.99 -15.35
C SER A 316 5.67 -15.88 -16.33
N GLY A 317 6.62 -15.12 -16.85
CA GLY A 317 6.35 -14.02 -17.79
C GLY A 317 7.61 -13.42 -18.42
N PHE A 318 7.43 -12.37 -19.22
CA PHE A 318 8.50 -11.71 -19.95
C PHE A 318 8.33 -10.18 -20.01
N VAL A 319 9.44 -9.44 -19.95
CA VAL A 319 9.55 -7.98 -20.11
C VAL A 319 10.60 -7.70 -21.19
N PRO A 320 10.19 -7.48 -22.45
CA PRO A 320 11.15 -7.40 -23.55
C PRO A 320 12.01 -6.13 -23.51
N ARG A 321 13.28 -6.23 -23.94
CA ARG A 321 14.15 -5.07 -24.19
C ARG A 321 13.79 -4.37 -25.51
N PRO A 322 13.80 -3.02 -25.54
CA PRO A 322 14.07 -2.09 -24.44
C PRO A 322 12.94 -2.10 -23.40
N ILE A 323 13.32 -2.10 -22.11
CA ILE A 323 12.38 -2.24 -20.99
C ILE A 323 11.49 -1.00 -20.93
N GLN A 324 10.19 -1.22 -21.06
CA GLN A 324 9.17 -0.18 -20.86
C GLN A 324 8.73 -0.23 -19.40
N LYS A 325 8.70 0.94 -18.76
CA LYS A 325 8.41 1.11 -17.32
C LYS A 325 7.05 0.53 -16.93
N GLU A 326 6.04 0.78 -17.75
CA GLU A 326 4.66 0.34 -17.55
C GLU A 326 4.55 -1.19 -17.69
N GLN A 327 5.33 -1.78 -18.60
CA GLN A 327 5.37 -3.23 -18.79
C GLN A 327 6.10 -3.93 -17.64
N LEU A 328 7.19 -3.33 -17.16
CA LEU A 328 7.93 -3.81 -15.99
C LEU A 328 7.05 -3.76 -14.73
N GLU A 329 6.40 -2.63 -14.48
CA GLU A 329 5.49 -2.44 -13.34
C GLU A 329 4.37 -3.48 -13.32
N ARG A 330 3.60 -3.57 -14.42
CA ARG A 330 2.51 -4.55 -14.56
C ARG A 330 2.98 -5.97 -14.28
N THR A 331 4.15 -6.33 -14.81
CA THR A 331 4.72 -7.67 -14.66
C THR A 331 5.13 -7.95 -13.21
N LEU A 332 5.89 -7.06 -12.57
CA LEU A 332 6.32 -7.23 -11.19
C LEU A 332 5.09 -7.34 -10.26
N VAL A 333 4.17 -6.39 -10.35
CA VAL A 333 2.91 -6.37 -9.59
C VAL A 333 2.11 -7.66 -9.78
N GLN A 334 1.91 -8.10 -11.03
CA GLN A 334 1.14 -9.30 -11.36
C GLN A 334 1.69 -10.56 -10.69
N TYR A 335 3.01 -10.69 -10.58
CA TYR A 335 3.64 -11.91 -10.10
C TYR A 335 3.94 -11.91 -8.60
N THR A 336 4.20 -10.75 -7.99
CA THR A 336 4.55 -10.65 -6.57
C THR A 336 3.38 -10.30 -5.66
N LEU A 337 2.35 -9.61 -6.16
CA LEU A 337 1.20 -9.15 -5.35
C LEU A 337 -0.06 -9.98 -5.63
N LYS A 338 -0.09 -11.21 -5.11
CA LYS A 338 -1.26 -12.12 -5.22
C LYS A 338 -2.29 -11.90 -4.10
N GLY A 339 -3.56 -12.11 -4.42
CA GLY A 339 -4.72 -11.88 -3.54
C GLY A 339 -5.73 -10.89 -4.15
N PRO A 340 -6.74 -10.39 -3.40
CA PRO A 340 -7.66 -9.35 -3.87
C PRO A 340 -6.97 -8.02 -4.25
N ARG A 341 -5.68 -7.86 -3.89
CA ARG A 341 -4.76 -6.78 -4.29
C ARG A 341 -4.54 -6.62 -5.81
N ARG A 342 -5.09 -7.50 -6.65
CA ARG A 342 -4.86 -7.53 -8.11
C ARG A 342 -5.57 -6.39 -8.90
N PHE A 343 -6.50 -5.66 -8.29
CA PHE A 343 -7.39 -4.70 -8.99
C PHE A 343 -6.96 -3.22 -8.99
N LEU A 344 -5.83 -2.85 -8.39
CA LEU A 344 -5.59 -1.44 -7.98
C LEU A 344 -4.36 -0.74 -8.59
N LEU A 345 -3.59 -1.38 -9.48
CA LEU A 345 -2.20 -0.99 -9.73
C LEU A 345 -1.85 -0.74 -11.20
N SER A 346 -2.54 0.22 -11.82
CA SER A 346 -2.02 1.00 -12.94
C SER A 346 -2.11 2.49 -12.61
N GLY A 347 -1.31 2.92 -11.63
CA GLY A 347 -1.11 4.32 -11.27
C GLY A 347 -0.05 5.00 -12.16
N PRO A 348 0.05 6.35 -12.14
CA PRO A 348 0.84 7.11 -13.12
C PRO A 348 2.36 7.12 -12.84
N SER A 349 3.11 7.42 -13.91
CA SER A 349 4.58 7.49 -13.98
C SER A 349 5.20 8.42 -12.93
N VAL A 350 6.30 7.98 -12.34
CA VAL A 350 7.16 8.76 -11.41
C VAL A 350 7.77 10.04 -12.00
N GLU A 351 7.64 10.27 -13.32
CA GLU A 351 7.91 11.57 -13.92
C GLU A 351 7.01 12.67 -13.31
N ASP A 352 5.80 12.32 -12.90
CA ASP A 352 4.88 13.25 -12.23
C ASP A 352 5.32 13.54 -10.77
N ALA A 353 5.92 12.59 -10.07
CA ALA A 353 6.47 12.85 -8.72
C ALA A 353 7.59 13.92 -8.72
N ARG A 354 8.29 14.08 -9.86
CA ARG A 354 9.26 15.18 -10.06
C ARG A 354 8.60 16.51 -10.45
N ARG A 355 7.36 16.50 -10.98
CA ARG A 355 6.54 17.70 -11.16
C ARG A 355 5.95 18.17 -9.85
N ASP A 356 5.40 17.28 -9.05
CA ASP A 356 4.76 17.61 -7.76
C ASP A 356 5.74 18.36 -6.83
N ALA A 357 7.01 17.91 -6.79
CA ALA A 357 8.09 18.58 -6.07
C ALA A 357 8.49 19.97 -6.63
N ARG A 358 8.09 20.31 -7.86
CA ARG A 358 8.26 21.65 -8.47
C ARG A 358 7.05 22.56 -8.29
N VAL A 359 5.83 22.01 -8.22
CA VAL A 359 4.59 22.80 -8.02
C VAL A 359 4.65 23.57 -6.69
N ILE A 360 5.17 22.93 -5.64
CA ILE A 360 5.40 23.53 -4.31
C ILE A 360 6.34 24.77 -4.34
N ARG A 361 7.05 25.02 -5.45
CA ARG A 361 8.00 26.13 -5.61
C ARG A 361 7.51 27.31 -6.48
N LEU A 362 6.29 27.26 -7.03
CA LEU A 362 5.84 28.22 -8.05
C LEU A 362 4.57 29.01 -7.73
N GLU A 363 4.00 28.88 -6.53
CA GLU A 363 2.94 29.77 -6.05
C GLU A 363 3.49 30.78 -5.04
N ARG A 364 3.88 31.95 -5.57
CA ARG A 364 4.18 33.22 -4.86
C ARG A 364 3.69 34.39 -5.71
#